data_AF-A0A6G9AW56-F1
#
_entry.id   AF-A0A6G9AW56-F1
#
_cell.length_a   1.000
_cell.length_b   1.000
_cell.length_c   1.000
_cell.angle_alpha   90.00
_cell.angle_beta   90.00
_cell.angle_gamma   90.00
#
_symmetry.space_group_name_H-M   'P 1'
#
loop_
_entity.id
_entity.type
_entity.pdbx_description
1 polymer ?
#
loop_
_entity_poly.entity_id
_entity_poly.type
_entity_poly.pdbx_seq_one_letter_code
_entity_poly.pdbx_strand_id
1 'polypeptide(L)'
;MEDRDLVSLWKSYDKKLEENLLLNRKNLEAITSIKIQSFLASMKPMKIFTIIIGILWVSVVDVLLINLYTIASPFFLISAGIQVLLTKLAIGIYVYQLILIQLVDINEPIVAAQEKIAKLKSSTIWVTRFLFLQLPVWTTFYWTESMWKNGSIALYLIQAIITGSFALLAVWLFRNINYANSDKKWFRLIFAGKEWDPLIKSMELLSQIHDYKNETINENASL
;
A
#
# COMPACT_ATOMS: atom_id res chain seq x y z
N MET A 1 51.49 -11.65 -40.83
CA MET A 1 51.30 -10.36 -40.13
C MET A 1 49.80 -10.06 -39.98
N GLU A 2 48.99 -10.29 -41.02
CA GLU A 2 47.52 -10.11 -41.01
C GLU A 2 46.78 -10.84 -39.88
N ASP A 3 47.15 -12.09 -39.54
CA ASP A 3 46.48 -12.82 -38.45
C ASP A 3 46.66 -12.19 -37.06
N ARG A 4 47.83 -11.58 -36.80
CA ARG A 4 48.09 -10.95 -35.51
C ARG A 4 47.32 -9.64 -35.36
N ASP A 5 47.14 -8.92 -36.46
CA ASP A 5 46.35 -7.69 -36.51
C ASP A 5 44.86 -8.00 -36.34
N LEU A 6 44.33 -9.03 -37.00
CA LEU A 6 42.95 -9.50 -36.83
C LEU A 6 42.65 -9.93 -35.38
N VAL A 7 43.56 -10.68 -34.75
CA VAL A 7 43.42 -11.09 -33.34
C VAL A 7 43.46 -9.89 -32.40
N SER A 8 44.30 -8.88 -32.69
CA SER A 8 44.36 -7.66 -31.89
C SER A 8 43.10 -6.80 -32.03
N LEU A 9 42.55 -6.71 -33.24
CA LEU A 9 41.28 -6.05 -33.52
C LEU A 9 40.13 -6.73 -32.79
N TRP A 10 40.02 -8.06 -32.89
CA TRP A 10 39.02 -8.85 -32.17
C TRP A 10 39.08 -8.62 -30.66
N LYS A 11 40.26 -8.69 -30.05
CA LYS A 11 40.44 -8.42 -28.61
C LYS A 11 40.06 -6.99 -28.23
N SER A 12 40.33 -6.01 -29.09
CA SER A 12 39.96 -4.61 -28.84
C SER A 12 38.43 -4.39 -28.91
N TYR A 13 37.76 -5.06 -29.85
CA TYR A 13 36.31 -5.04 -29.98
C TYR A 13 35.63 -5.76 -28.82
N ASP A 14 36.17 -6.91 -28.42
CA ASP A 14 35.67 -7.70 -27.29
C ASP A 14 35.76 -6.91 -25.98
N LYS A 15 36.94 -6.30 -25.72
CA LYS A 15 37.13 -5.41 -24.56
C LYS A 15 36.16 -4.22 -24.59
N LYS A 16 35.99 -3.58 -25.75
CA LYS A 16 35.06 -2.46 -25.90
C LYS A 16 33.60 -2.90 -25.69
N LEU A 17 33.25 -4.11 -26.15
CA LEU A 17 31.93 -4.68 -25.94
C LEU A 17 31.68 -4.95 -24.46
N GLU A 18 32.64 -5.55 -23.76
CA GLU A 18 32.57 -5.83 -22.33
C GLU A 18 32.47 -4.54 -21.49
N GLU A 19 33.26 -3.52 -21.82
CA GLU A 19 33.17 -2.19 -21.18
C GLU A 19 31.80 -1.54 -21.42
N ASN A 20 31.27 -1.61 -22.65
CA ASN A 20 29.93 -1.10 -22.96
C ASN A 20 28.83 -1.88 -22.24
N LEU A 21 28.96 -3.21 -22.12
CA LEU A 21 28.02 -4.04 -21.37
C LEU A 21 28.03 -3.66 -19.89
N LEU A 22 29.20 -3.54 -19.27
CA LEU A 22 29.33 -3.12 -17.86
C LEU A 22 28.73 -1.72 -17.62
N LEU A 23 29.00 -0.77 -18.52
CA LEU A 23 28.43 0.58 -18.43
C LEU A 23 26.90 0.56 -18.60
N ASN A 24 26.38 -0.17 -19.59
CA ASN A 24 24.93 -0.30 -19.81
C ASN A 24 24.23 -0.94 -18.61
N ARG A 25 24.84 -1.94 -17.97
CA ARG A 25 24.30 -2.55 -16.74
C ARG A 25 24.19 -1.55 -15.60
N LYS A 26 25.28 -0.83 -15.31
CA LYS A 26 25.28 0.22 -14.27
C LYS A 26 24.25 1.31 -14.57
N ASN A 27 24.12 1.71 -15.83
CA ASN A 27 23.14 2.70 -16.25
C ASN A 27 21.70 2.18 -16.09
N LEU A 28 21.42 0.92 -16.46
CA LEU A 28 20.11 0.30 -16.28
C LEU A 28 19.72 0.20 -14.81
N GLU A 29 20.64 -0.22 -13.94
CA GLU A 29 20.41 -0.27 -12.49
C GLU A 29 20.11 1.13 -11.93
N ALA A 30 20.90 2.14 -12.30
CA ALA A 30 20.70 3.52 -11.86
C ALA A 30 19.36 4.11 -12.36
N ILE A 31 19.06 3.98 -13.66
CA ILE A 31 17.82 4.49 -14.28
C ILE A 31 16.60 3.84 -13.62
N THR A 32 16.63 2.54 -13.44
CA THR A 32 15.50 1.81 -12.86
C THR A 32 15.30 2.19 -11.40
N SER A 33 16.38 2.34 -10.64
CA SER A 33 16.32 2.79 -9.25
C SER A 33 15.74 4.20 -9.12
N ILE A 34 16.12 5.13 -9.99
CA ILE A 34 15.51 6.46 -10.10
C ILE A 34 14.00 6.34 -10.41
N LYS A 35 13.62 5.42 -11.31
CA LYS A 35 12.21 5.20 -11.67
C LYS A 35 11.39 4.62 -10.53
N ILE A 36 11.93 3.67 -9.78
CA ILE A 36 11.33 3.11 -8.56
C ILE A 36 11.12 4.23 -7.54
N GLN A 37 12.14 5.04 -7.29
CA GLN A 37 12.04 6.16 -6.36
C GLN A 37 10.98 7.17 -6.81
N SER A 38 10.91 7.48 -8.11
CA SER A 38 9.90 8.35 -8.69
C SER A 38 8.48 7.80 -8.50
N PHE A 39 8.27 6.50 -8.76
CA PHE A 39 6.99 5.84 -8.53
C PHE A 39 6.59 5.87 -7.06
N LEU A 40 7.48 5.53 -6.13
CA LEU A 40 7.20 5.58 -4.70
C LEU A 40 6.97 7.04 -4.22
N ALA A 41 7.74 7.99 -4.74
CA ALA A 41 7.56 9.41 -4.43
C ALA A 41 6.22 9.96 -4.93
N SER A 42 5.72 9.46 -6.07
CA SER A 42 4.40 9.85 -6.61
C SER A 42 3.23 9.48 -5.69
N MET A 43 3.42 8.51 -4.78
CA MET A 43 2.42 8.12 -3.79
C MET A 43 2.34 9.09 -2.60
N LYS A 44 3.42 9.86 -2.33
CA LYS A 44 3.52 10.74 -1.15
C LYS A 44 2.40 11.78 -1.06
N PRO A 45 2.04 12.52 -2.13
CA PRO A 45 1.01 13.56 -2.04
C PRO A 45 -0.35 13.01 -1.61
N MET A 46 -0.74 11.85 -2.14
CA MET A 46 -2.02 11.22 -1.79
C MET A 46 -2.05 10.78 -0.32
N LYS A 47 -0.95 10.21 0.18
CA LYS A 47 -0.83 9.81 1.59
C LYS A 47 -0.84 11.01 2.53
N ILE A 48 -0.12 12.08 2.19
CA ILE A 48 -0.12 13.34 2.97
C ILE A 48 -1.52 13.94 3.01
N PHE A 49 -2.21 14.01 1.87
CA PHE A 49 -3.59 14.48 1.78
C PHE A 49 -4.53 13.66 2.67
N THR A 50 -4.42 12.33 2.62
CA THR A 50 -5.22 11.41 3.46
C THR A 50 -4.95 11.59 4.95
N ILE A 51 -3.67 11.81 5.34
CA ILE A 51 -3.30 12.10 6.72
C ILE A 51 -3.93 13.42 7.19
N ILE A 52 -3.81 14.49 6.40
CA ILE A 52 -4.35 15.81 6.77
C ILE A 52 -5.86 15.74 6.96
N ILE A 53 -6.57 15.12 6.01
CA ILE A 53 -8.02 14.94 6.09
C ILE A 53 -8.39 14.05 7.28
N GLY A 54 -7.65 12.96 7.50
CA GLY A 54 -7.86 12.06 8.62
C GLY A 54 -7.71 12.77 9.97
N ILE A 55 -6.68 13.60 10.13
CA ILE A 55 -6.45 14.41 11.34
C ILE A 55 -7.59 15.41 11.55
N LEU A 56 -8.00 16.12 10.49
CA LEU A 56 -9.09 17.08 10.55
C LEU A 56 -10.39 16.38 10.97
N TRP A 57 -10.73 15.26 10.32
CA TRP A 57 -11.91 14.45 10.64
C TRP A 57 -11.90 13.96 12.09
N VAL A 58 -10.79 13.36 12.52
CA VAL A 58 -10.62 12.86 13.90
C VAL A 58 -10.79 14.00 14.92
N SER A 59 -10.22 15.17 14.64
CA SER A 59 -10.33 16.33 15.52
C SER A 59 -11.77 16.81 15.67
N VAL A 60 -12.53 16.84 14.57
CA VAL A 60 -13.96 17.19 14.60
C VAL A 60 -14.75 16.18 15.43
N VAL A 61 -14.53 14.88 15.24
CA VAL A 61 -15.24 13.84 16.00
C VAL A 61 -14.84 13.84 17.47
N ASP A 62 -13.57 14.07 17.80
CA ASP A 62 -13.09 14.21 19.19
C ASP A 62 -13.78 15.39 19.91
N VAL A 63 -13.90 16.54 19.23
CA VAL A 63 -14.63 17.70 19.78
C VAL A 63 -16.11 17.38 20.01
N LEU A 64 -16.75 16.67 19.07
CA LEU A 64 -18.14 16.23 19.25
C LEU A 64 -18.29 15.25 20.43
N LEU A 65 -17.38 14.30 20.57
CA LEU A 65 -17.38 13.33 21.67
C LEU A 65 -17.28 14.01 23.04
N ILE A 66 -16.44 15.02 23.18
CA ILE A 66 -16.25 15.75 24.45
C ILE A 66 -17.49 16.60 24.76
N ASN A 67 -18.01 17.35 23.77
CA ASN A 67 -19.14 18.26 24.00
C ASN A 67 -20.46 17.54 24.21
N LEU A 68 -20.68 16.41 23.52
CA LEU A 68 -21.91 15.64 23.62
C LEU A 68 -21.81 14.48 24.63
N TYR A 69 -20.71 14.34 25.38
CA TYR A 69 -20.51 13.22 26.31
C TYR A 69 -21.67 13.02 27.29
N THR A 70 -22.28 14.11 27.76
CA THR A 70 -23.38 14.07 28.75
C THR A 70 -24.78 13.92 28.13
N ILE A 71 -24.93 14.10 26.82
CA ILE A 71 -26.23 14.15 26.12
C ILE A 71 -26.35 13.01 25.08
N ALA A 72 -25.24 12.58 24.50
CA ALA A 72 -25.21 11.57 23.45
C ALA A 72 -25.64 10.20 23.97
N SER A 73 -26.21 9.40 23.07
CA SER A 73 -26.49 8.01 23.34
C SER A 73 -25.18 7.22 23.56
N PRO A 74 -25.18 6.21 24.42
CA PRO A 74 -24.02 5.32 24.58
C PRO A 74 -23.59 4.66 23.25
N PHE A 75 -24.53 4.38 22.35
CA PHE A 75 -24.27 3.80 21.04
C PHE A 75 -23.48 4.73 20.11
N PHE A 76 -23.80 6.03 20.14
CA PHE A 76 -23.04 7.04 19.41
C PHE A 76 -21.61 7.13 19.93
N LEU A 77 -21.43 7.20 21.26
CA LEU A 77 -20.11 7.33 21.89
C LEU A 77 -19.21 6.14 21.58
N ILE A 78 -19.73 4.92 21.68
CA ILE A 78 -18.98 3.69 21.37
C ILE A 78 -18.63 3.63 19.88
N SER A 79 -19.60 3.91 19.00
CA SER A 79 -19.39 3.82 17.55
C SER A 79 -18.38 4.87 17.08
N ALA A 80 -18.57 6.13 17.47
CA ALA A 80 -17.65 7.22 17.18
C ALA A 80 -16.26 6.97 17.77
N GLY A 81 -16.18 6.43 18.99
CA GLY A 81 -14.92 6.05 19.64
C GLY A 81 -14.15 4.98 18.85
N ILE A 82 -14.82 3.91 18.43
CA ILE A 82 -14.20 2.86 17.59
C ILE A 82 -13.73 3.45 16.26
N GLN A 83 -14.55 4.27 15.61
CA GLN A 83 -14.20 4.91 14.34
C GLN A 83 -12.97 5.81 14.47
N VAL A 84 -12.93 6.67 15.49
CA VAL A 84 -11.78 7.54 15.77
C VAL A 84 -10.53 6.72 16.06
N LEU A 85 -10.64 5.66 16.85
CA LEU A 85 -9.52 4.78 17.18
C LEU A 85 -8.94 4.12 15.92
N LEU A 86 -9.79 3.55 15.06
CA LEU A 86 -9.37 2.94 13.80
C LEU A 86 -8.75 3.97 12.84
N THR A 87 -9.29 5.19 12.79
CA THR A 87 -8.75 6.26 11.95
C THR A 87 -7.38 6.73 12.47
N LYS A 88 -7.20 6.86 13.79
CA LYS A 88 -5.90 7.17 14.42
C LYS A 88 -4.85 6.10 14.10
N LEU A 89 -5.21 4.82 14.18
CA LEU A 89 -4.34 3.71 13.77
C LEU A 89 -3.98 3.79 12.28
N ALA A 90 -4.96 4.06 11.42
CA ALA A 90 -4.71 4.21 9.99
C ALA A 90 -3.71 5.35 9.72
N ILE A 91 -3.91 6.53 10.33
CA ILE A 91 -2.98 7.66 10.21
C ILE A 91 -1.55 7.25 10.61
N GLY A 92 -1.39 6.54 11.73
CA GLY A 92 -0.09 6.01 12.15
C GLY A 92 0.57 5.10 11.12
N ILE A 93 -0.21 4.20 10.50
CA ILE A 93 0.29 3.33 9.42
C ILE A 93 0.67 4.16 8.17
N TYR A 94 -0.13 5.16 7.80
CA TYR A 94 0.19 6.04 6.67
C TYR A 94 1.48 6.85 6.90
N VAL A 95 1.73 7.30 8.13
CA VAL A 95 3.01 7.93 8.51
C VAL A 95 4.16 6.94 8.40
N TYR A 96 4.00 5.71 8.93
CA TYR A 96 4.99 4.65 8.77
C TYR A 96 5.32 4.37 7.29
N GLN A 97 4.31 4.34 6.43
CA GLN A 97 4.49 4.16 4.99
C GLN A 97 5.28 5.30 4.35
N LEU A 98 5.03 6.55 4.77
CA LEU A 98 5.81 7.70 4.28
C LEU A 98 7.28 7.62 4.69
N ILE A 99 7.56 7.21 5.93
CA ILE A 99 8.93 6.96 6.41
C ILE A 99 9.57 5.86 5.58
N LEU A 100 8.86 4.76 5.36
CA LEU A 100 9.36 3.63 4.58
C LEU A 100 9.69 4.02 3.13
N ILE A 101 8.87 4.86 2.50
CA ILE A 101 9.13 5.41 1.17
C ILE A 101 10.39 6.28 1.14
N GLN A 102 10.65 7.06 2.20
CA GLN A 102 11.87 7.88 2.30
C GLN A 102 13.12 7.03 2.53
N LEU A 103 12.98 5.92 3.25
CA LEU A 103 14.08 5.00 3.54
C LEU A 103 14.46 4.11 2.35
N VAL A 104 13.66 4.03 1.28
CA VAL A 104 14.09 3.31 0.07
C VAL A 104 15.22 4.09 -0.60
N ASP A 105 16.45 3.66 -0.33
CA ASP A 105 17.67 4.20 -0.93
C ASP A 105 18.09 3.33 -2.12
N ILE A 106 18.61 4.02 -3.14
CA ILE A 106 19.13 3.48 -4.40
C ILE A 106 20.51 2.84 -4.19
N ASN A 107 21.23 3.26 -3.14
CA ASN A 107 22.58 2.74 -2.85
C ASN A 107 22.57 1.44 -2.05
N GLU A 108 21.40 1.01 -1.56
CA GLU A 108 21.28 -0.22 -0.79
C GLU A 108 21.20 -1.47 -1.69
N PRO A 109 21.55 -2.65 -1.17
CA PRO A 109 21.34 -3.90 -1.89
C PRO A 109 19.89 -4.07 -2.36
N ILE A 110 19.69 -4.57 -3.58
CA ILE A 110 18.37 -4.81 -4.19
C ILE A 110 17.41 -5.55 -3.24
N VAL A 111 17.92 -6.52 -2.49
CA VAL A 111 17.16 -7.31 -1.52
C VAL A 111 16.60 -6.43 -0.37
N ALA A 112 17.37 -5.45 0.11
CA ALA A 112 16.92 -4.52 1.14
C ALA A 112 15.81 -3.59 0.61
N ALA A 113 15.95 -3.11 -0.63
CA ALA A 113 14.90 -2.32 -1.28
C ALA A 113 13.61 -3.15 -1.49
N GLN A 114 13.74 -4.42 -1.91
CA GLN A 114 12.63 -5.35 -2.03
C GLN A 114 11.93 -5.58 -0.69
N GLU A 115 12.67 -5.76 0.41
CA GLU A 115 12.09 -5.93 1.74
C GLU A 115 11.27 -4.71 2.17
N LYS A 116 11.80 -3.49 1.97
CA LYS A 116 11.10 -2.24 2.28
C LYS A 116 9.83 -2.09 1.45
N ILE A 117 9.88 -2.41 0.16
CA ILE A 117 8.70 -2.33 -0.72
C ILE A 117 7.69 -3.43 -0.39
N ALA A 118 8.14 -4.62 0.02
CA ALA A 118 7.26 -5.69 0.51
C ALA A 118 6.55 -5.29 1.81
N LYS A 119 7.25 -4.63 2.75
CA LYS A 119 6.66 -4.03 3.94
C LYS A 119 5.63 -2.94 3.57
N LEU A 120 5.93 -2.11 2.57
CA LEU A 120 5.02 -1.08 2.07
C LEU A 120 3.74 -1.70 1.47
N LYS A 121 3.87 -2.78 0.70
CA LYS A 121 2.74 -3.56 0.19
C LYS A 121 1.90 -4.17 1.31
N SER A 122 2.54 -4.86 2.24
CA SER A 122 1.86 -5.52 3.36
C SER A 122 1.09 -4.52 4.20
N SER A 123 1.73 -3.39 4.55
CA SER A 123 1.08 -2.33 5.31
C SER A 123 -0.07 -1.67 4.55
N THR A 124 0.03 -1.50 3.22
CA THR A 124 -1.06 -0.97 2.38
C THR A 124 -2.28 -1.89 2.39
N ILE A 125 -2.07 -3.20 2.27
CA ILE A 125 -3.16 -4.19 2.39
C ILE A 125 -3.77 -4.16 3.80
N TRP A 126 -2.93 -4.12 4.84
CA TRP A 126 -3.37 -4.14 6.23
C TRP A 126 -4.18 -2.91 6.62
N VAL A 127 -3.74 -1.70 6.24
CA VAL A 127 -4.50 -0.47 6.57
C VAL A 127 -5.87 -0.50 5.91
N THR A 128 -5.99 -0.97 4.67
CA THR A 128 -7.28 -1.11 4.00
C THR A 128 -8.18 -2.13 4.69
N ARG A 129 -7.64 -3.26 5.18
CA ARG A 129 -8.41 -4.23 6.00
C ARG A 129 -8.99 -3.58 7.25
N PHE A 130 -8.18 -2.78 7.97
CA PHE A 130 -8.65 -2.07 9.17
C PHE A 130 -9.72 -1.02 8.83
N LEU A 131 -9.52 -0.27 7.74
CA LEU A 131 -10.48 0.74 7.30
C LEU A 131 -11.84 0.15 6.91
N PHE A 132 -11.89 -1.09 6.39
CA PHE A 132 -13.17 -1.74 6.11
C PHE A 132 -13.83 -2.33 7.36
N LEU A 133 -13.09 -2.56 8.45
CA LEU A 133 -13.66 -3.06 9.70
C LEU A 133 -14.60 -2.04 10.37
N GLN A 134 -14.47 -0.76 10.05
CA GLN A 134 -15.36 0.29 10.57
C GLN A 134 -16.72 0.35 9.87
N LEU A 135 -16.92 -0.35 8.75
CA LEU A 135 -18.19 -0.35 8.00
C LEU A 135 -19.45 -0.62 8.85
N PRO A 136 -19.52 -1.68 9.66
CA PRO A 136 -20.68 -1.92 10.52
C PRO A 136 -20.87 -0.82 11.58
N VAL A 137 -19.80 -0.16 12.01
CA VAL A 137 -19.83 0.91 13.03
C VAL A 137 -20.59 2.14 12.52
N TRP A 138 -20.48 2.44 11.23
CA TRP A 138 -21.27 3.51 10.60
C TRP A 138 -22.77 3.24 10.64
N THR A 139 -23.18 1.96 10.62
CA THR A 139 -24.60 1.61 10.67
C THR A 139 -25.18 1.72 12.08
N THR A 140 -24.35 1.63 13.14
CA THR A 140 -24.81 1.67 14.53
C THR A 140 -24.77 3.07 15.16
N PHE A 141 -24.09 4.02 14.50
CA PHE A 141 -23.82 5.36 15.02
C PHE A 141 -25.06 6.20 15.38
N TYR A 142 -26.17 6.04 14.67
CA TYR A 142 -27.36 6.88 14.85
C TYR A 142 -28.37 6.35 15.89
N TRP A 143 -28.06 5.23 16.55
CA TRP A 143 -28.97 4.60 17.50
C TRP A 143 -29.12 5.40 18.80
N THR A 144 -30.36 5.57 19.24
CA THR A 144 -30.72 6.26 20.49
C THR A 144 -31.59 5.36 21.35
N GLU A 145 -31.54 5.52 22.67
CA GLU A 145 -32.37 4.75 23.61
C GLU A 145 -33.88 4.89 23.34
N SER A 146 -34.31 6.04 22.83
CA SER A 146 -35.71 6.28 22.44
C SER A 146 -36.16 5.40 21.27
N MET A 147 -35.25 5.09 20.33
CA MET A 147 -35.54 4.18 19.22
C MET A 147 -35.66 2.74 19.70
N TRP A 148 -34.96 2.34 20.77
CA TRP A 148 -35.12 1.02 21.39
C TRP A 148 -36.41 0.89 22.20
N LYS A 149 -36.88 1.97 22.84
CA LYS A 149 -38.10 1.94 23.66
C LYS A 149 -39.38 2.09 22.83
N ASN A 150 -39.32 2.84 21.74
CA ASN A 150 -40.48 3.18 20.91
C ASN A 150 -40.40 2.63 19.47
N GLY A 151 -39.37 1.86 19.13
CA GLY A 151 -39.12 1.38 17.78
C GLY A 151 -40.11 0.30 17.34
N SER A 152 -40.50 0.35 16.07
CA SER A 152 -41.31 -0.69 15.45
C SER A 152 -40.49 -1.95 15.15
N ILE A 153 -41.12 -3.13 15.19
CA ILE A 153 -40.47 -4.41 14.86
C ILE A 153 -39.79 -4.39 13.49
N ALA A 154 -40.40 -3.68 12.53
CA ALA A 154 -39.88 -3.55 11.17
C ALA A 154 -38.55 -2.78 11.11
N LEU A 155 -38.38 -1.75 11.95
CA LEU A 155 -37.15 -0.97 12.01
C LEU A 155 -35.98 -1.84 12.49
N TYR A 156 -36.18 -2.63 13.56
CA TYR A 156 -35.15 -3.55 14.06
C TYR A 156 -34.75 -4.59 13.01
N LEU A 157 -35.71 -5.12 12.27
CA LEU A 157 -35.48 -6.18 11.29
C LEU A 157 -34.70 -5.65 10.08
N ILE A 158 -35.10 -4.49 9.54
CA ILE A 158 -34.37 -3.82 8.46
C ILE A 158 -32.95 -3.46 8.91
N GLN A 159 -32.80 -2.91 10.11
CA GLN A 159 -31.50 -2.54 10.63
C GLN A 159 -30.61 -3.78 10.83
N ALA A 160 -31.13 -4.85 11.41
CA ALA A 160 -30.37 -6.08 11.60
C ALA A 160 -29.87 -6.65 10.26
N ILE A 161 -30.68 -6.56 9.20
CA ILE A 161 -30.27 -6.94 7.85
C ILE A 161 -29.18 -6.02 7.33
N ILE A 162 -29.33 -4.69 7.46
CA ILE A 162 -28.34 -3.72 6.97
C ILE A 162 -27.02 -3.87 7.74
N THR A 163 -27.03 -3.76 9.06
CA THR A 163 -25.83 -3.91 9.90
C THR A 163 -25.20 -5.29 9.72
N GLY A 164 -26.00 -6.35 9.66
CA GLY A 164 -25.54 -7.71 9.39
C GLY A 164 -24.85 -7.83 8.03
N SER A 165 -25.42 -7.24 6.97
CA SER A 165 -24.82 -7.23 5.64
C SER A 165 -23.49 -6.47 5.61
N PHE A 166 -23.40 -5.32 6.27
CA PHE A 166 -22.16 -4.54 6.37
C PHE A 166 -21.10 -5.26 7.22
N ALA A 167 -21.50 -5.95 8.29
CA ALA A 167 -20.60 -6.77 9.10
C ALA A 167 -20.07 -7.97 8.30
N LEU A 168 -20.94 -8.68 7.56
CA LEU A 168 -20.54 -9.78 6.69
C LEU A 168 -19.61 -9.30 5.58
N LEU A 169 -19.92 -8.16 4.94
CA LEU A 169 -19.06 -7.55 3.94
C LEU A 169 -17.70 -7.13 4.52
N ALA A 170 -17.68 -6.53 5.71
CA ALA A 170 -16.44 -6.15 6.38
C ALA A 170 -15.56 -7.38 6.70
N VAL A 171 -16.15 -8.45 7.23
CA VAL A 171 -15.43 -9.71 7.52
C VAL A 171 -14.97 -10.38 6.22
N TRP A 172 -15.81 -10.39 5.18
CA TRP A 172 -15.46 -10.92 3.87
C TRP A 172 -14.30 -10.14 3.25
N LEU A 173 -14.34 -8.80 3.27
CA LEU A 173 -13.25 -7.95 2.79
C LEU A 173 -11.99 -8.15 3.63
N PHE A 174 -12.09 -8.19 4.95
CA PHE A 174 -10.95 -8.41 5.84
C PHE A 174 -10.19 -9.71 5.51
N ARG A 175 -10.92 -10.79 5.21
CA ARG A 175 -10.34 -12.08 4.83
C ARG A 175 -9.86 -12.12 3.38
N ASN A 176 -10.60 -11.52 2.45
CA ASN A 176 -10.31 -11.62 1.02
C ASN A 176 -9.35 -10.57 0.49
N ILE A 177 -9.13 -9.45 1.17
CA ILE A 177 -8.12 -8.45 0.80
C ILE A 177 -6.74 -9.05 1.06
N ASN A 178 -6.25 -9.86 0.12
CA ASN A 178 -4.94 -10.47 0.11
C ASN A 178 -4.31 -10.25 -1.27
N TYR A 179 -2.99 -10.15 -1.34
CA TYR A 179 -2.26 -10.03 -2.60
C TYR A 179 -2.57 -11.17 -3.57
N ALA A 180 -2.85 -12.38 -3.05
CA ALA A 180 -3.29 -13.53 -3.87
C ALA A 180 -4.55 -13.24 -4.71
N ASN A 181 -5.39 -12.29 -4.29
CA ASN A 181 -6.61 -11.89 -5.00
C ASN A 181 -6.43 -10.60 -5.83
N SER A 182 -5.20 -10.13 -6.02
CA SER A 182 -4.91 -8.88 -6.75
C SER A 182 -5.24 -8.94 -8.26
N ASP A 183 -5.43 -10.14 -8.80
CA ASP A 183 -5.93 -10.39 -10.16
C ASP A 183 -7.44 -10.09 -10.30
N LYS A 184 -8.20 -10.13 -9.21
CA LYS A 184 -9.65 -9.99 -9.24
C LYS A 184 -10.09 -8.55 -9.52
N LYS A 185 -11.14 -8.40 -10.33
CA LYS A 185 -11.71 -7.09 -10.70
C LYS A 185 -12.14 -6.26 -9.48
N TRP A 186 -12.76 -6.89 -8.48
CA TRP A 186 -13.20 -6.20 -7.27
C TRP A 186 -12.01 -5.65 -6.45
N PHE A 187 -10.90 -6.40 -6.39
CA PHE A 187 -9.69 -5.95 -5.71
C PHE A 187 -9.08 -4.75 -6.43
N ARG A 188 -8.97 -4.83 -7.76
CA ARG A 188 -8.49 -3.72 -8.58
C ARG A 188 -9.40 -2.50 -8.45
N LEU A 189 -10.71 -2.66 -8.34
CA LEU A 189 -11.61 -1.51 -8.16
C LEU A 189 -11.37 -0.77 -6.83
N ILE A 190 -11.02 -1.50 -5.77
CA ILE A 190 -10.74 -0.91 -4.45
C ILE A 190 -9.33 -0.30 -4.38
N PHE A 191 -8.34 -0.96 -4.98
CA PHE A 191 -6.94 -0.60 -4.83
C PHE A 191 -6.36 0.23 -5.98
N ALA A 192 -6.89 0.14 -7.19
CA ALA A 192 -6.33 0.85 -8.34
C ALA A 192 -6.27 2.36 -8.08
N GLY A 193 -5.23 2.99 -8.61
CA GLY A 193 -4.99 4.41 -8.47
C GLY A 193 -3.64 4.74 -7.84
N LYS A 194 -3.54 5.97 -7.34
CA LYS A 194 -2.28 6.64 -7.01
C LYS A 194 -1.49 6.04 -5.84
N GLU A 195 -2.05 5.06 -5.12
CA GLU A 195 -1.36 4.38 -4.02
C GLU A 195 -0.88 2.97 -4.36
N TRP A 196 -1.65 2.18 -5.13
CA TRP A 196 -1.32 0.79 -5.38
C TRP A 196 -0.52 0.58 -6.67
N ASP A 197 -0.88 1.28 -7.75
CA ASP A 197 -0.27 1.04 -9.06
C ASP A 197 1.23 1.40 -9.09
N PRO A 198 1.68 2.53 -8.49
CA PRO A 198 3.11 2.84 -8.45
C PRO A 198 3.90 1.82 -7.63
N LEU A 199 3.30 1.30 -6.55
CA LEU A 199 3.92 0.29 -5.70
C LEU A 199 4.16 -1.02 -6.46
N ILE A 200 3.15 -1.52 -7.19
CA ILE A 200 3.27 -2.75 -7.97
C ILE A 200 4.29 -2.58 -9.10
N LYS A 201 4.28 -1.44 -9.79
CA LYS A 201 5.28 -1.14 -10.82
C LYS A 201 6.71 -1.11 -10.27
N SER A 202 6.90 -0.54 -9.08
CA SER A 202 8.21 -0.55 -8.41
C SER A 202 8.68 -1.96 -8.06
N MET A 203 7.77 -2.83 -7.59
CA MET A 203 8.10 -4.24 -7.32
C MET A 203 8.48 -5.00 -8.59
N GLU A 204 7.73 -4.81 -9.66
CA GLU A 204 7.97 -5.45 -10.96
C GLU A 204 9.34 -5.06 -11.53
N LEU A 205 9.66 -3.76 -11.52
CA LEU A 205 10.96 -3.26 -11.96
C LEU A 205 12.13 -3.81 -11.12
N LEU A 206 11.96 -3.94 -9.80
CA LEU A 206 12.97 -4.55 -8.93
C LEU A 206 13.16 -6.04 -9.20
N SER A 207 12.09 -6.77 -9.50
CA SER A 207 12.19 -8.17 -9.88
C SER A 207 12.98 -8.31 -11.17
N GLN A 208 12.66 -7.52 -12.20
CA GLN A 208 13.34 -7.56 -13.50
C GLN A 208 14.86 -7.34 -13.38
N ILE A 209 15.30 -6.40 -12.52
CA ILE A 209 16.73 -6.22 -12.26
C ILE A 209 17.35 -7.43 -11.56
N HIS A 210 16.66 -7.95 -10.55
CA HIS A 210 17.15 -9.09 -9.79
C HIS A 210 17.33 -10.32 -10.70
N ASP A 211 16.34 -10.58 -11.57
CA ASP A 211 16.35 -11.69 -12.51
C ASP A 211 17.46 -11.51 -13.56
N TYR A 212 17.59 -10.31 -14.15
CA TYR A 212 18.67 -9.98 -15.08
C TYR A 212 20.06 -10.18 -14.46
N LYS A 213 20.24 -9.76 -13.20
CA LYS A 213 21.51 -9.95 -12.47
C LYS A 213 21.82 -11.44 -12.25
N ASN A 214 20.83 -12.25 -11.93
CA ASN A 214 21.00 -13.68 -11.69
C ASN A 214 21.30 -14.44 -12.99
N GLU A 215 20.61 -14.13 -14.10
CA GLU A 215 20.89 -14.69 -15.43
C GLU A 215 22.34 -14.42 -15.84
N THR A 216 22.80 -13.18 -15.64
CA THR A 216 24.17 -12.77 -15.95
C THR A 216 25.23 -13.54 -15.15
N ILE A 217 24.98 -13.76 -13.86
CA ILE A 217 25.91 -14.51 -12.99
C ILE A 217 25.99 -15.97 -13.44
N ASN A 218 24.86 -16.56 -13.85
CA ASN A 218 24.81 -17.93 -14.33
C ASN A 218 25.51 -18.10 -15.69
N GLU A 219 25.39 -17.14 -16.61
CA GLU A 219 26.15 -17.14 -17.88
C GLU A 219 27.67 -17.10 -17.61
N ASN A 220 28.13 -16.19 -16.74
CA ASN A 220 29.54 -16.06 -16.39
C ASN A 220 30.11 -17.25 -15.62
N ALA A 221 29.27 -18.03 -14.92
CA ALA A 221 29.69 -19.24 -14.21
C ALA A 221 29.69 -20.49 -15.11
N SER A 222 29.08 -20.41 -16.29
CA SER A 222 29.00 -21.49 -17.28
C SER A 222 30.06 -21.44 -18.39
N LEU A 223 30.88 -20.37 -18.40
CA LEU A 223 32.04 -20.15 -19.26
C LEU A 223 33.34 -20.44 -18.49
#